data_AF-A0A920MVP0-F1
#
_entry.id   AF-A0A920MVP0-F1
#
_cell.length_a   1.000
_cell.length_b   1.000
_cell.length_c   1.000
_cell.angle_alpha   90.00
_cell.angle_beta   90.00
_cell.angle_gamma   90.00
#
_symmetry.space_group_name_H-M   'P 1'
#
loop_
_entity.id
_entity.type
_entity.pdbx_description
1 polymer ?
#
loop_
_entity_poly.entity_id
_entity_poly.type
_entity_poly.pdbx_seq_one_letter_code
_entity_poly.pdbx_strand_id
1 'polypeptide(L)'
;MYVFNNMGLENLTLNLNSIGSPECRKNYRDAIKDFLEPHFDDLSKTSQDRYNNNPLRILDSKSPDEKELLKGAPDISDYWTSDDKSHFDEVCNLLKKIKIDYQLSPNLVRGLDYYTRTTFEITSNELGAQNAICGGGRYDELVENLGGKPTPGIGFAAGIERLLLASQVSINRKIFKYILLVLVIQFELH
;
A
#
# COMPACT_ATOMS: atom_id res chain seq x y z
N MET A 1 13.71 0.96 4.27
CA MET A 1 14.87 1.83 3.96
C MET A 1 16.21 1.11 4.07
N TYR A 2 16.61 0.59 5.23
CA TYR A 2 17.94 -0.01 5.45
C TYR A 2 18.43 -0.97 4.36
N VAL A 3 17.62 -1.96 3.97
CA VAL A 3 17.99 -2.95 2.93
C VAL A 3 18.30 -2.26 1.59
N PHE A 4 17.48 -1.30 1.17
CA PHE A 4 17.64 -0.58 -0.09
C PHE A 4 18.87 0.33 -0.09
N ASN A 5 19.10 1.06 1.01
CA ASN A 5 20.30 1.91 1.14
C ASN A 5 21.58 1.07 1.09
N ASN A 6 21.60 -0.13 1.69
CA ASN A 6 22.74 -1.05 1.60
C ASN A 6 22.96 -1.64 0.20
N MET A 7 21.94 -1.61 -0.67
CA MET A 7 22.08 -1.96 -2.09
C MET A 7 22.62 -0.77 -2.91
N GLY A 8 22.87 0.38 -2.30
CA GLY A 8 23.32 1.60 -2.98
C GLY A 8 22.20 2.36 -3.68
N LEU A 9 20.94 2.13 -3.30
CA LEU A 9 19.81 2.91 -3.79
C LEU A 9 19.71 4.23 -3.04
N GLU A 10 19.59 5.31 -3.78
CA GLU A 10 19.46 6.68 -3.28
C GLU A 10 18.11 7.28 -3.72
N ASN A 11 17.78 8.48 -3.21
CA ASN A 11 16.59 9.24 -3.58
C ASN A 11 15.27 8.45 -3.44
N LEU A 12 15.16 7.72 -2.33
CA LEU A 12 14.00 6.89 -2.01
C LEU A 12 12.97 7.66 -1.19
N THR A 13 11.69 7.49 -1.54
CA THR A 13 10.56 8.04 -0.77
C THR A 13 9.71 6.92 -0.22
N LEU A 14 9.45 6.92 1.10
CA LEU A 14 8.45 6.05 1.72
C LEU A 14 7.09 6.71 1.63
N ASN A 15 6.19 6.12 0.85
CA ASN A 15 4.78 6.50 0.79
C ASN A 15 4.02 5.62 1.78
N LEU A 16 3.25 6.23 2.68
CA LEU A 16 2.59 5.57 3.80
C LEU A 16 1.09 5.86 3.75
N ASN A 17 0.29 4.84 4.06
CA ASN A 17 -1.15 4.96 4.25
C ASN A 17 -1.67 3.91 5.25
N SER A 18 -2.95 4.00 5.60
CA SER A 18 -3.67 2.93 6.29
C SER A 18 -5.05 2.74 5.69
N ILE A 19 -5.35 1.49 5.31
CA ILE A 19 -6.68 1.13 4.82
C ILE A 19 -7.64 0.70 5.93
N GLY A 20 -7.23 0.85 7.19
CA GLY A 20 -8.03 0.53 8.36
C GLY A 20 -8.37 -0.95 8.52
N SER A 21 -9.21 -1.21 9.51
CA SER A 21 -9.77 -2.52 9.84
C SER A 21 -10.81 -2.98 8.82
N PRO A 22 -11.24 -4.26 8.85
CA PRO A 22 -12.36 -4.73 8.03
C PRO A 22 -13.65 -3.91 8.21
N GLU A 23 -13.90 -3.43 9.43
CA GLU A 23 -15.03 -2.55 9.75
C GLU A 23 -14.90 -1.19 9.05
N CYS A 24 -13.76 -0.52 9.20
CA CYS A 24 -13.44 0.72 8.49
C CYS A 24 -13.60 0.53 6.97
N ARG A 25 -13.02 -0.54 6.41
CA ARG A 25 -13.09 -0.83 4.96
C ARG A 25 -14.52 -1.04 4.48
N LYS A 26 -15.40 -1.60 5.32
CA LYS A 26 -16.81 -1.77 4.99
C LYS A 26 -17.50 -0.42 4.84
N ASN A 27 -17.39 0.45 5.85
CA ASN A 27 -18.02 1.77 5.82
C ASN A 27 -17.47 2.64 4.68
N TYR A 28 -16.15 2.54 4.43
CA TYR A 28 -15.51 3.27 3.33
C TYR A 28 -15.96 2.77 1.95
N ARG A 29 -16.17 1.45 1.77
CA ARG A 29 -16.71 0.90 0.52
C ARG A 29 -18.08 1.46 0.20
N ASP A 30 -18.95 1.57 1.20
CA ASP A 30 -20.29 2.09 1.03
C ASP A 30 -20.24 3.59 0.65
N ALA A 31 -19.38 4.37 1.32
CA ALA A 31 -19.17 5.77 0.97
C ALA A 31 -18.62 5.98 -0.46
N ILE A 32 -17.70 5.14 -0.92
CA ILE A 32 -17.21 5.21 -2.31
C ILE A 32 -18.29 4.80 -3.31
N LYS A 33 -19.16 3.85 -2.98
CA LYS A 33 -20.31 3.52 -3.82
C LYS A 33 -21.25 4.70 -3.94
N ASP A 34 -21.66 5.28 -2.82
CA ASP A 34 -22.57 6.43 -2.80
C ASP A 34 -21.99 7.63 -3.56
N PHE A 35 -20.67 7.85 -3.45
CA PHE A 35 -19.97 8.89 -4.19
C PHE A 35 -19.95 8.65 -5.71
N LEU A 36 -19.78 7.40 -6.15
CA LEU A 36 -19.67 7.04 -7.56
C LEU A 36 -21.01 6.76 -8.24
N GLU A 37 -22.09 6.51 -7.48
CA GLU A 37 -23.41 6.20 -8.02
C GLU A 37 -23.91 7.23 -9.06
N PRO A 38 -23.79 8.56 -8.83
CA PRO A 38 -24.21 9.56 -9.83
C PRO A 38 -23.36 9.55 -11.10
N HIS A 39 -22.16 8.97 -11.04
CA HIS A 39 -21.16 8.92 -12.12
C HIS A 39 -21.00 7.51 -12.71
N PHE A 40 -21.89 6.57 -12.36
CA PHE A 40 -21.73 5.16 -12.73
C PHE A 40 -21.62 4.94 -14.25
N ASP A 41 -22.42 5.67 -15.03
CA ASP A 41 -22.43 5.57 -16.49
C ASP A 41 -21.18 6.21 -17.15
N ASP A 42 -20.50 7.11 -16.44
CA ASP A 42 -19.24 7.74 -16.88
C ASP A 42 -18.02 6.83 -16.61
N LEU A 43 -18.19 5.78 -15.80
CA LEU A 43 -17.14 4.80 -15.53
C LEU A 43 -16.89 3.90 -16.74
N SER A 44 -15.63 3.52 -16.95
CA SER A 44 -15.29 2.47 -17.91
C SER A 44 -15.96 1.15 -17.55
N LYS A 45 -16.13 0.25 -18.52
CA LYS A 45 -16.77 -1.05 -18.25
C LYS A 45 -16.09 -1.84 -17.13
N THR A 46 -14.75 -1.79 -17.08
CA THR A 46 -13.96 -2.41 -16.01
C THR A 46 -14.24 -1.76 -14.65
N SER A 47 -14.41 -0.44 -14.58
CA SER A 47 -14.73 0.26 -13.34
C SER A 47 -16.18 0.05 -12.91
N GLN A 48 -17.12 -0.09 -13.84
CA GLN A 48 -18.49 -0.54 -13.54
C GLN A 48 -18.50 -1.96 -12.93
N ASP A 49 -17.67 -2.87 -13.43
CA ASP A 49 -17.54 -4.22 -12.83
C ASP A 49 -16.91 -4.14 -11.43
N ARG A 50 -15.92 -3.25 -11.23
CA ARG A 50 -15.31 -3.01 -9.91
C ARG A 50 -16.30 -2.39 -8.94
N TYR A 51 -17.15 -1.46 -9.39
CA TYR A 51 -18.17 -0.82 -8.56
C TYR A 51 -19.04 -1.88 -7.86
N ASN A 52 -19.45 -2.91 -8.61
CA ASN A 52 -20.28 -3.99 -8.08
C ASN A 52 -19.51 -4.92 -7.12
N ASN A 53 -18.26 -5.24 -7.41
CA ASN A 53 -17.48 -6.25 -6.67
C ASN A 53 -16.62 -5.65 -5.54
N ASN A 54 -15.71 -4.74 -5.89
CA ASN A 54 -14.84 -4.04 -4.94
C ASN A 54 -14.58 -2.60 -5.44
N PRO A 55 -15.42 -1.63 -5.02
CA PRO A 55 -15.38 -0.25 -5.50
C PRO A 55 -14.06 0.45 -5.16
N LEU A 56 -13.34 0.02 -4.12
CA LEU A 56 -12.03 0.58 -3.76
C LEU A 56 -10.98 0.39 -4.87
N ARG A 57 -11.15 -0.60 -5.74
CA ARG A 57 -10.26 -0.82 -6.90
C ARG A 57 -10.42 0.25 -7.98
N ILE A 58 -11.43 1.10 -7.92
CA ILE A 58 -11.62 2.22 -8.85
C ILE A 58 -10.64 3.36 -8.49
N LEU A 59 -10.29 3.51 -7.21
CA LEU A 59 -9.39 4.56 -6.71
C LEU A 59 -7.98 4.52 -7.34
N ASP A 60 -7.53 3.35 -7.84
CA ASP A 60 -6.24 3.20 -8.55
C ASP A 60 -6.36 3.35 -10.08
N SER A 61 -7.48 3.88 -10.59
CA SER A 61 -7.65 4.05 -12.03
C SER A 61 -6.56 4.92 -12.64
N LYS A 62 -6.10 4.51 -13.83
CA LYS A 62 -5.13 5.27 -14.64
C LYS A 62 -5.81 6.10 -15.72
N SER A 63 -7.12 5.93 -15.93
CA SER A 63 -7.90 6.73 -16.87
C SER A 63 -7.91 8.19 -16.43
N PRO A 64 -7.55 9.16 -17.29
CA PRO A 64 -7.65 10.59 -16.97
C PRO A 64 -9.07 10.98 -16.56
N ASP A 65 -10.08 10.50 -17.27
CA ASP A 65 -11.48 10.84 -17.01
C ASP A 65 -11.93 10.32 -15.63
N GLU A 66 -11.59 9.08 -15.29
CA GLU A 66 -11.93 8.53 -13.97
C GLU A 66 -11.12 9.19 -12.84
N LYS A 67 -9.88 9.63 -13.10
CA LYS A 67 -9.12 10.42 -12.11
C LYS A 67 -9.77 11.77 -11.83
N GLU A 68 -10.39 12.39 -12.83
CA GLU A 68 -11.16 13.62 -12.64
C GLU A 68 -12.44 13.35 -11.85
N LEU A 69 -13.16 12.26 -12.14
CA LEU A 69 -14.35 11.83 -11.37
C LEU A 69 -14.02 11.53 -9.91
N LEU A 70 -12.84 10.98 -9.63
CA LEU A 70 -12.38 10.66 -8.28
C LEU A 70 -11.91 11.88 -7.47
N LYS A 71 -11.84 13.08 -8.08
CA LYS A 71 -11.54 14.29 -7.33
C LYS A 71 -12.66 14.57 -6.34
N GLY A 72 -12.31 14.63 -5.06
CA GLY A 72 -13.28 14.85 -3.99
C GLY A 72 -13.90 13.56 -3.45
N ALA A 73 -13.43 12.39 -3.88
CA ALA A 73 -13.78 11.14 -3.21
C ALA A 73 -13.42 11.22 -1.71
N PRO A 74 -14.23 10.61 -0.82
CA PRO A 74 -13.96 10.60 0.60
C PRO A 74 -12.58 10.00 0.92
N ASP A 75 -11.94 10.50 1.97
CA ASP A 75 -10.67 9.95 2.46
C ASP A 75 -10.95 8.78 3.41
N ILE A 76 -10.19 7.70 3.29
CA ILE A 76 -10.35 6.52 4.15
C ILE A 76 -10.12 6.83 5.63
N SER A 77 -9.31 7.85 5.92
CA SER A 77 -9.00 8.26 7.30
C SER A 77 -10.20 8.85 8.04
N ASP A 78 -11.21 9.35 7.33
CA ASP A 78 -12.47 9.81 7.92
C ASP A 78 -13.33 8.64 8.46
N TYR A 79 -13.01 7.41 8.06
CA TYR A 79 -13.75 6.19 8.43
C TYR A 79 -12.98 5.29 9.40
N TRP A 80 -11.78 5.71 9.82
CA TRP A 80 -10.99 4.96 10.79
C TRP A 80 -11.72 4.86 12.13
N THR A 81 -11.69 3.66 12.70
CA THR A 81 -12.05 3.47 14.11
C THR A 81 -10.99 4.13 15.01
N SER A 82 -11.28 4.27 16.31
CA SER A 82 -10.28 4.72 17.30
C SER A 82 -9.01 3.87 17.26
N ASP A 83 -9.17 2.57 17.06
CA ASP A 83 -8.08 1.60 17.08
C ASP A 83 -7.24 1.70 15.79
N ASP A 84 -7.89 1.92 14.65
CA ASP A 84 -7.20 2.12 13.38
C ASP A 84 -6.35 3.40 13.40
N LYS A 85 -6.91 4.48 13.97
CA LYS A 85 -6.19 5.74 14.17
C LYS A 85 -5.01 5.55 15.13
N SER A 86 -5.24 4.91 16.29
CA SER A 86 -4.18 4.67 17.28
C SER A 86 -3.04 3.84 16.69
N HIS A 87 -3.35 2.80 15.92
CA HIS A 87 -2.35 1.98 15.25
C HIS A 87 -1.54 2.79 14.22
N PHE A 88 -2.21 3.62 13.41
CA PHE A 88 -1.52 4.44 12.42
C PHE A 88 -0.63 5.51 13.06
N ASP A 89 -1.12 6.16 14.11
CA ASP A 89 -0.36 7.13 14.91
C ASP A 89 0.89 6.49 15.54
N GLU A 90 0.78 5.25 16.04
CA GLU A 90 1.92 4.50 16.55
C GLU A 90 2.97 4.24 15.46
N VAL A 91 2.57 3.81 14.26
CA VAL A 91 3.48 3.61 13.12
C VAL A 91 4.21 4.91 12.77
N CYS A 92 3.47 6.03 12.66
CA CYS A 92 4.05 7.35 12.38
C CYS A 92 5.06 7.78 13.47
N ASN A 93 4.71 7.56 14.74
CA ASN A 93 5.58 7.85 15.87
C ASN A 93 6.86 7.00 15.87
N LEU A 94 6.77 5.71 15.53
CA LEU A 94 7.92 4.83 15.41
C LEU A 94 8.84 5.26 14.27
N LEU A 95 8.28 5.56 13.08
CA LEU A 95 9.05 6.08 11.94
C LEU A 95 9.80 7.37 12.30
N LYS A 96 9.13 8.29 12.99
CA LYS A 96 9.75 9.52 13.51
C LYS A 96 10.89 9.24 14.49
N LYS A 97 10.72 8.31 15.42
CA LYS A 97 11.77 7.92 16.41
C LYS A 97 13.02 7.37 15.71
N ILE A 98 12.84 6.60 14.64
CA ILE A 98 13.96 6.05 13.85
C ILE A 98 14.42 6.95 12.70
N LYS A 99 13.88 8.19 12.63
CA LYS A 99 14.24 9.22 11.64
C LYS A 99 14.08 8.75 10.19
N ILE A 100 12.98 8.06 9.91
CA ILE A 100 12.57 7.74 8.53
C ILE A 100 11.48 8.73 8.13
N ASP A 101 11.81 9.58 7.15
CA ASP A 101 10.83 10.46 6.52
C ASP A 101 9.86 9.66 5.64
N TYR A 102 8.61 10.11 5.60
CA TYR A 102 7.56 9.51 4.79
C TYR A 102 6.61 10.58 4.22
N GLN A 103 5.92 10.23 3.16
CA GLN A 103 4.83 11.01 2.58
C GLN A 103 3.52 10.25 2.76
N LEU A 104 2.47 10.94 3.19
CA LEU A 104 1.14 10.35 3.25
C LEU A 104 0.58 10.24 1.84
N SER A 105 0.08 9.06 1.48
CA SER A 105 -0.50 8.78 0.17
C SER A 105 -1.87 8.13 0.34
N PRO A 106 -2.95 8.92 0.50
CA PRO A 106 -4.31 8.39 0.72
C PRO A 106 -4.78 7.43 -0.37
N ASN A 107 -4.28 7.63 -1.60
CA ASN A 107 -4.60 6.80 -2.76
C ASN A 107 -3.83 5.46 -2.79
N LEU A 108 -2.97 5.19 -1.79
CA LEU A 108 -2.25 3.93 -1.66
C LEU A 108 -3.15 2.83 -1.06
N VAL A 109 -4.12 2.44 -1.88
CA VAL A 109 -5.08 1.34 -1.63
C VAL A 109 -4.80 0.13 -2.53
N ARG A 110 -3.67 0.17 -3.25
CA ARG A 110 -3.34 -0.74 -4.34
C ARG A 110 -3.11 -2.17 -3.85
N GLY A 111 -3.66 -3.11 -4.62
CA GLY A 111 -3.02 -4.40 -4.89
C GLY A 111 -2.80 -5.28 -3.68
N LEU A 112 -3.87 -5.61 -2.96
CA LEU A 112 -4.35 -6.99 -2.69
C LEU A 112 -5.42 -6.93 -1.58
N ASP A 113 -6.59 -7.51 -1.82
CA ASP A 113 -7.79 -7.35 -0.97
C ASP A 113 -7.60 -7.87 0.48
N TYR A 114 -6.51 -8.58 0.73
CA TYR A 114 -6.15 -9.16 2.02
C TYR A 114 -5.50 -8.16 2.99
N TYR A 115 -5.10 -6.97 2.55
CA TYR A 115 -4.43 -6.00 3.43
C TYR A 115 -5.39 -5.48 4.51
N THR A 116 -4.85 -5.18 5.68
CA THR A 116 -5.49 -4.52 6.82
C THR A 116 -4.56 -3.43 7.35
N ARG A 117 -5.12 -2.30 7.81
CA ARG A 117 -4.37 -1.19 8.41
C ARG A 117 -3.22 -0.71 7.50
N THR A 118 -1.99 -0.67 8.02
CA THR A 118 -0.83 -0.05 7.34
C THR A 118 -0.57 -0.63 5.96
N THR A 119 -0.46 0.25 4.97
CA THR A 119 0.07 -0.02 3.63
C THR A 119 1.20 0.96 3.33
N PHE A 120 2.20 0.52 2.58
CA PHE A 120 3.31 1.37 2.19
C PHE A 120 3.91 0.99 0.85
N GLU A 121 4.50 1.98 0.18
CA GLU A 121 5.23 1.82 -1.07
C GLU A 121 6.50 2.65 -1.04
N ILE A 122 7.62 2.08 -1.47
CA ILE A 122 8.88 2.81 -1.63
C ILE A 122 9.07 3.09 -3.11
N THR A 123 9.22 4.38 -3.43
CA THR A 123 9.46 4.86 -4.78
C THR A 123 10.87 5.42 -4.93
N SER A 124 11.42 5.37 -6.15
CA SER A 124 12.73 5.95 -6.50
C SER A 124 12.58 6.91 -7.68
N ASN A 125 13.09 8.13 -7.54
CA ASN A 125 13.02 9.15 -8.60
C ASN A 125 13.83 8.78 -9.85
N GLU A 126 14.69 7.77 -9.78
CA GLU A 126 15.55 7.30 -10.87
C GLU A 126 14.80 6.48 -11.94
N LEU A 127 13.59 5.98 -11.64
CA LEU A 127 12.86 5.02 -12.47
C LEU A 127 11.75 5.62 -13.35
N GLY A 128 11.62 6.95 -13.40
CA GLY A 128 10.59 7.63 -14.20
C GLY A 128 9.15 7.33 -13.74
N ALA A 129 8.21 7.18 -14.69
CA ALA A 129 6.77 7.10 -14.40
C ALA A 129 6.30 5.84 -13.63
N GLN A 130 7.11 4.78 -13.58
CA GLN A 130 6.85 3.59 -12.76
C GLN A 130 7.96 3.41 -11.73
N ASN A 131 7.92 4.27 -10.72
CA ASN A 131 9.00 4.43 -9.74
C ASN A 131 8.92 3.54 -8.50
N ALA A 132 7.84 2.77 -8.33
CA ALA A 132 7.70 1.85 -7.21
C ALA A 132 8.73 0.70 -7.30
N ILE A 133 9.57 0.57 -6.27
CA ILE A 133 10.58 -0.50 -6.15
C ILE A 133 10.19 -1.55 -5.11
N CYS A 134 9.32 -1.19 -4.17
CA CYS A 134 8.86 -2.07 -3.10
C CYS A 134 7.45 -1.67 -2.67
N GLY A 135 6.59 -2.66 -2.42
CA GLY A 135 5.27 -2.46 -1.84
C GLY A 135 5.03 -3.45 -0.71
N GLY A 136 4.28 -3.04 0.30
CA GLY A 136 3.99 -3.87 1.46
C GLY A 136 2.86 -3.32 2.32
N GLY A 137 2.58 -4.04 3.40
CA GLY A 137 1.51 -3.71 4.32
C GLY A 137 1.20 -4.85 5.29
N ARG A 138 0.27 -4.58 6.20
CA ARG A 138 -0.25 -5.53 7.19
C ARG A 138 -1.42 -6.32 6.61
N TYR A 139 -1.56 -7.61 6.93
CA TYR A 139 -2.50 -8.54 6.30
C TYR A 139 -2.97 -9.63 7.28
N ASP A 140 -3.64 -9.21 8.34
CA ASP A 140 -3.92 -10.09 9.50
C ASP A 140 -4.82 -11.28 9.20
N GLU A 141 -5.72 -11.13 8.23
CA GLU A 141 -6.72 -12.13 7.89
C GLU A 141 -6.19 -13.18 6.89
N LEU A 142 -5.01 -12.96 6.31
CA LEU A 142 -4.53 -13.81 5.20
C LEU A 142 -4.36 -15.27 5.61
N VAL A 143 -3.78 -15.52 6.79
CA VAL A 143 -3.55 -16.90 7.28
C VAL A 143 -4.88 -17.61 7.58
N GLU A 144 -5.83 -16.90 8.18
CA GLU A 144 -7.17 -17.43 8.49
C GLU A 144 -7.95 -17.73 7.20
N ASN A 145 -7.92 -16.84 6.22
CA ASN A 145 -8.54 -17.03 4.90
C ASN A 145 -8.00 -18.25 4.13
N LEU A 146 -6.80 -18.73 4.49
CA LEU A 146 -6.18 -19.94 3.93
C LEU A 146 -6.40 -21.19 4.80
N GLY A 147 -7.22 -21.11 5.85
CA GLY A 147 -7.56 -22.24 6.74
C GLY A 147 -6.61 -22.42 7.94
N GLY A 148 -5.72 -21.46 8.18
CA GLY A 148 -4.85 -21.43 9.35
C GLY A 148 -5.51 -20.78 10.57
N LYS A 149 -4.75 -20.64 11.67
CA LYS A 149 -5.20 -19.88 12.84
C LYS A 149 -5.07 -18.38 12.57
N PRO A 150 -5.94 -17.53 13.16
CA PRO A 150 -5.79 -16.07 13.08
C PRO A 150 -4.37 -15.65 13.46
N THR A 151 -3.65 -15.03 12.53
CA THR A 151 -2.22 -14.73 12.68
C THR A 151 -1.93 -13.36 12.05
N PRO A 152 -1.74 -12.31 12.86
CA PRO A 152 -1.34 -11.01 12.37
C PRO A 152 -0.04 -11.07 11.55
N GLY A 153 0.02 -10.31 10.47
CA GLY A 153 1.15 -10.34 9.54
C GLY A 153 1.43 -8.98 8.95
N ILE A 154 2.70 -8.66 8.74
CA ILE A 154 3.13 -7.50 7.97
C ILE A 154 4.36 -7.89 7.17
N GLY A 155 4.46 -7.40 5.95
CA GLY A 155 5.56 -7.74 5.05
C GLY A 155 5.61 -6.84 3.84
N PHE A 156 6.59 -7.08 2.99
CA PHE A 156 6.76 -6.38 1.73
C PHE A 156 7.35 -7.29 0.66
N ALA A 157 7.18 -6.90 -0.58
CA ALA A 157 7.83 -7.47 -1.74
C ALA A 157 8.54 -6.38 -2.54
N ALA A 158 9.63 -6.76 -3.21
CA ALA A 158 10.37 -5.89 -4.12
C ALA A 158 10.78 -6.72 -5.35
N GLY A 159 10.55 -6.19 -6.55
CA GLY A 159 10.93 -6.84 -7.79
C GLY A 159 12.43 -6.70 -8.03
N ILE A 160 13.14 -7.80 -8.21
CA ILE A 160 14.61 -7.80 -8.36
C ILE A 160 15.02 -6.96 -9.57
N GLU A 161 14.31 -7.10 -10.68
CA GLU A 161 14.54 -6.35 -11.91
C GLU A 161 14.41 -4.84 -11.67
N ARG A 162 13.44 -4.42 -10.86
CA ARG A 162 13.23 -3.00 -10.49
C ARG A 162 14.36 -2.48 -9.62
N LEU A 163 14.81 -3.28 -8.67
CA LEU A 163 15.94 -2.93 -7.81
C LEU A 163 17.23 -2.78 -8.63
N LEU A 164 17.47 -3.68 -9.57
CA LEU A 164 18.64 -3.62 -10.47
C LEU A 164 18.59 -2.40 -11.39
N LEU A 165 17.42 -2.04 -11.91
CA LEU A 165 17.25 -0.83 -12.73
C LEU A 165 17.45 0.45 -11.92
N ALA A 166 16.96 0.48 -10.67
CA ALA A 166 17.12 1.63 -9.79
C ALA A 166 18.56 1.77 -9.27
N SER A 167 19.25 0.66 -9.07
CA SER A 167 20.67 0.69 -8.73
C SER A 167 21.43 1.02 -10.00
N GLN A 168 21.93 2.25 -10.14
CA GLN A 168 22.83 2.65 -11.23
C GLN A 168 24.18 1.87 -11.23
N VAL A 169 24.26 0.78 -10.47
CA VAL A 169 25.42 -0.07 -10.27
C VAL A 169 25.65 -0.90 -11.52
N SER A 170 26.82 -0.68 -12.15
CA SER A 170 27.39 -1.64 -13.09
C SER A 170 27.43 -3.00 -12.38
N ILE A 171 26.72 -4.01 -12.91
CA ILE A 171 26.48 -5.31 -12.27
C ILE A 171 27.77 -5.87 -11.65
N ASN A 172 27.96 -5.64 -10.35
CA ASN A 172 29.10 -6.14 -9.61
C ASN A 172 28.64 -7.38 -8.85
N ARG A 173 29.29 -8.52 -9.11
CA ARG A 173 28.89 -9.89 -8.69
C ARG A 173 28.58 -10.06 -7.18
N LYS A 174 28.93 -9.11 -6.32
CA LYS A 174 28.60 -9.13 -4.89
C LYS A 174 27.10 -8.94 -4.57
N ILE A 175 26.33 -8.30 -5.45
CA ILE A 175 24.90 -7.98 -5.21
C ILE A 175 24.02 -9.24 -5.14
N PHE A 176 24.38 -10.31 -5.86
CA PHE A 176 23.61 -11.56 -5.88
C PHE A 176 23.48 -12.25 -4.52
N LYS A 177 24.32 -11.91 -3.53
CA LYS A 177 24.33 -12.58 -2.22
C LYS A 177 23.19 -12.15 -1.27
N TYR A 178 22.48 -11.05 -1.57
CA TYR A 178 21.52 -10.43 -0.64
C TYR A 178 20.05 -10.63 -1.01
N ILE A 179 19.75 -11.36 -2.09
CA ILE A 179 18.46 -11.25 -2.77
C ILE A 179 17.64 -12.53 -2.62
N LEU A 180 17.14 -12.76 -1.41
CA LEU A 180 15.80 -13.29 -1.13
C LEU A 180 15.58 -13.15 0.39
N LEU A 181 14.88 -12.10 0.82
CA LEU A 181 14.52 -11.92 2.21
C LEU A 181 13.00 -11.70 2.30
N VAL A 182 12.25 -12.77 2.57
CA VAL A 182 10.87 -12.66 3.03
C VAL A 182 10.95 -12.50 4.54
N LEU A 183 10.85 -11.27 5.03
CA LEU A 183 10.71 -10.98 6.46
C LEU A 183 9.23 -11.13 6.84
N VAL A 184 8.89 -12.25 7.48
CA VAL A 184 7.63 -12.38 8.22
C VAL A 184 7.93 -11.97 9.66
N ILE A 185 7.48 -10.78 10.07
CA ILE A 185 7.56 -10.35 11.46
C ILE A 185 6.24 -10.70 12.13
N GLN A 186 6.26 -11.72 12.99
CA GLN A 186 5.15 -12.07 13.86
C GLN A 186 5.21 -11.15 15.09
N PHE A 187 4.16 -10.34 15.30
CA PHE A 187 3.99 -9.60 16.56
C PHE A 187 3.11 -10.44 17.48
N GLU A 188 3.67 -10.90 18.60
CA GLU A 188 2.87 -11.35 19.75
C GLU A 188 2.47 -10.10 20.54
N LEU A 189 1.16 -9.82 20.59
CA LEU A 189 0.62 -8.85 21.54
C LEU A 189 0.52 -9.56 22.90
N HIS A 190 1.29 -9.07 23.88
CA HIS A 190 1.16 -9.47 25.30
C HIS A 190 -0.05 -8.79 25.95
#